data_AF-A0A373IW45-F1
#
_entry.id   AF-A0A373IW45-F1
#
_cell.length_a   1.000
_cell.length_b   1.000
_cell.length_c   1.000
_cell.angle_alpha   90.00
_cell.angle_beta   90.00
_cell.angle_gamma   90.00
#
_symmetry.space_group_name_H-M   'P 1'
#
loop_
_entity.id
_entity.type
_entity.pdbx_description
1 polymer ?
#
loop_
_entity_poly.entity_id
_entity_poly.type
_entity_poly.pdbx_seq_one_letter_code
_entity_poly.pdbx_strand_id
1 'polypeptide(L)'
;MNYIVFDLEWNQCPYGKDRENKRLPFEIIEFGAVKLDENREVIDKFQQIVKPAVYHRLHYRTKEILNIDKNTLESGLSFSKSVRRFLRWCGEDVVFCTWGPTDLIELQRNLKYYTMLHFLEGPVRYYDLQKIFGIACEGKKNCRSLEYAIDFLKIEKTESFHRALHDAWYTAEVFAKLPIEVVEKNYSIDTYQNPKSKKEEIHVMFENYSKYISREFPTKEDAMKDREVVSTKCIVCNNTAKKKIRWFSMNTKSHVCLAYCPEHGYLKGKIRLKKTDEGNYYVVKTVKKINEEEAVEIREKRNLLREKRREKRHQ
;
A
#
# COMPACT_ATOMS: atom_id res chain seq x y z
N MET A 1 -3.02 -20.60 -10.61
CA MET A 1 -3.00 -19.39 -9.76
C MET A 1 -2.84 -19.77 -8.30
N ASN A 2 -1.77 -19.32 -7.65
CA ASN A 2 -1.59 -19.50 -6.19
C ASN A 2 -1.61 -18.14 -5.47
N TYR A 3 -2.08 -18.11 -4.23
CA TYR A 3 -1.96 -16.94 -3.37
C TYR A 3 -0.75 -17.09 -2.45
N ILE A 4 0.07 -16.05 -2.38
CA ILE A 4 1.20 -15.97 -1.46
C ILE A 4 0.85 -14.96 -0.39
N VAL A 5 0.37 -15.45 0.75
CA VAL A 5 0.13 -14.64 1.94
C VAL A 5 1.45 -14.52 2.68
N PHE A 6 1.99 -13.32 2.83
CA PHE A 6 3.26 -13.14 3.51
C PHE A 6 3.27 -11.94 4.46
N ASP A 7 4.17 -12.04 5.42
CA ASP A 7 4.48 -11.03 6.42
C ASP A 7 6.01 -10.99 6.59
N LEU A 8 6.54 -9.82 6.94
CA LEU A 8 7.97 -9.59 7.09
C LEU A 8 8.25 -8.93 8.43
N GLU A 9 9.29 -9.41 9.11
CA GLU A 9 9.85 -8.69 10.24
C GLU A 9 11.12 -7.97 9.82
N TRP A 10 11.33 -6.77 10.35
CA TRP A 10 12.48 -5.94 10.02
C TRP A 10 13.12 -5.27 11.23
N ASN A 11 14.41 -5.02 11.12
CA ASN A 11 15.16 -4.18 12.04
C ASN A 11 15.23 -2.75 11.52
N GLN A 12 15.40 -1.80 12.43
CA GLN A 12 15.58 -0.38 12.13
C GLN A 12 16.84 0.16 12.82
N CYS A 13 17.26 1.38 12.47
CA CYS A 13 18.48 1.97 13.03
C CYS A 13 18.41 2.06 14.58
N PRO A 14 19.27 1.35 15.33
CA PRO A 14 19.24 1.33 16.80
C PRO A 14 19.74 2.65 17.42
N TYR A 15 20.35 3.53 16.63
CA TYR A 15 21.00 4.76 17.10
C TYR A 15 20.22 6.04 16.74
N GLY A 16 18.95 5.90 16.34
CA GLY A 16 18.07 7.01 15.99
C GLY A 16 18.12 7.43 14.52
N LYS A 17 17.19 8.32 14.13
CA LYS A 17 16.93 8.69 12.74
C LYS A 17 18.10 9.39 12.03
N ASP A 18 18.93 10.13 12.76
CA ASP A 18 20.04 10.86 12.15
C ASP A 18 21.16 9.94 11.64
N ARG A 19 21.23 8.71 12.17
CA ARG A 19 22.19 7.67 11.76
C ARG A 19 21.56 6.59 10.89
N GLU A 20 20.30 6.75 10.51
CA GLU A 20 19.57 5.82 9.66
C GLU A 20 20.12 5.82 8.23
N ASN A 21 20.26 4.63 7.66
CA ASN A 21 20.50 4.51 6.23
C ASN A 21 19.21 4.86 5.47
N LYS A 22 19.16 6.06 4.87
CA LYS A 22 17.99 6.55 4.13
C LYS A 22 17.55 5.64 2.97
N ARG A 23 18.45 4.81 2.43
CA ARG A 23 18.11 3.84 1.36
C ARG A 23 17.50 2.56 1.91
N LEU A 24 17.74 2.24 3.18
CA LEU A 24 17.25 1.06 3.87
C LEU A 24 16.91 1.40 5.34
N PRO A 25 15.80 2.12 5.59
CA PRO A 25 15.37 2.43 6.95
C PRO A 25 14.94 1.18 7.73
N PHE A 26 14.36 0.21 7.02
CA PHE A 26 13.89 -1.07 7.54
C PHE A 26 14.58 -2.22 6.80
N GLU A 27 15.46 -2.93 7.51
CA GLU A 27 16.19 -4.09 7.00
C GLU A 27 15.44 -5.37 7.38
N ILE A 28 15.02 -6.16 6.39
CA ILE A 28 14.26 -7.40 6.64
C ILE A 28 15.15 -8.41 7.38
N ILE A 29 14.62 -8.99 8.46
CA ILE A 29 15.27 -9.97 9.34
C ILE A 29 14.52 -11.30 9.43
N GLU A 30 13.26 -11.38 9.00
CA GLU A 30 12.51 -12.63 8.86
C GLU A 30 11.53 -12.55 7.69
N PHE A 31 11.43 -13.63 6.92
CA PHE A 31 10.33 -13.88 6.00
C PHE A 31 9.41 -14.93 6.61
N GLY A 32 8.11 -14.68 6.56
CA GLY A 32 7.08 -15.67 6.84
C GLY A 32 6.03 -15.65 5.75
N ALA A 33 5.66 -16.82 5.23
CA ALA A 33 4.66 -16.90 4.19
C ALA A 33 3.91 -18.23 4.21
N VAL A 34 2.68 -18.17 3.71
CA VAL A 34 1.78 -19.30 3.51
C VAL A 34 1.31 -19.26 2.06
N LYS A 35 1.42 -20.40 1.38
CA LYS A 35 0.97 -20.58 0.01
C LYS A 35 -0.41 -21.22 0.05
N LEU A 36 -1.35 -20.60 -0.64
CA LEU A 36 -2.68 -21.12 -0.82
C LEU A 36 -2.92 -21.48 -2.29
N ASP A 37 -3.71 -22.51 -2.52
CA ASP A 37 -4.24 -22.81 -3.84
C ASP A 37 -5.38 -21.84 -4.24
N GLU A 38 -6.00 -22.10 -5.39
CA GLU A 38 -7.14 -21.33 -5.90
C GLU A 38 -8.40 -21.39 -5.02
N ASN A 39 -8.55 -22.45 -4.21
CA ASN A 39 -9.63 -22.60 -3.23
C ASN A 39 -9.35 -21.90 -1.89
N ARG A 40 -8.15 -21.32 -1.76
CA ARG A 40 -7.60 -20.70 -0.54
C ARG A 40 -7.30 -21.72 0.56
N GLU A 41 -7.04 -22.97 0.17
CA GLU A 41 -6.55 -24.01 1.06
C GLU A 41 -5.02 -23.93 1.17
N VAL A 42 -4.49 -24.13 2.37
CA VAL A 42 -3.04 -24.07 2.60
C VAL A 42 -2.36 -25.29 1.99
N ILE A 43 -1.43 -25.06 1.08
CA ILE A 43 -0.64 -26.11 0.44
C ILE A 43 0.83 -26.12 0.85
N ASP A 44 1.35 -24.99 1.38
CA ASP A 44 2.76 -24.92 1.79
C ASP A 44 3.02 -23.75 2.75
N LYS A 45 4.13 -23.81 3.49
CA LYS A 45 4.61 -22.77 4.43
C LYS A 45 6.08 -22.47 4.19
N PHE A 46 6.46 -21.21 4.33
CA PHE A 46 7.83 -20.75 4.19
C PHE A 46 8.24 -19.85 5.35
N GLN A 47 9.40 -20.13 5.94
CA GLN A 47 10.01 -19.29 6.95
C GLN A 47 11.51 -19.19 6.68
N GLN A 48 12.05 -17.99 6.79
CA GLN A 48 13.48 -17.77 6.61
C GLN A 48 13.96 -16.60 7.46
N ILE A 49 14.85 -16.88 8.41
CA ILE A 49 15.60 -15.87 9.15
C ILE A 49 16.66 -15.24 8.23
N VAL A 50 16.75 -13.92 8.25
CA VAL A 50 17.71 -13.13 7.48
C VAL A 50 18.73 -12.52 8.42
N LYS A 51 20.01 -12.73 8.10
CA LYS A 51 21.13 -12.14 8.82
C LYS A 51 21.23 -10.65 8.50
N PRO A 52 21.15 -9.75 9.50
CA PRO A 52 21.32 -8.32 9.30
C PRO A 52 22.73 -7.98 8.80
N ALA A 53 22.82 -7.13 7.77
CA ALA A 53 24.07 -6.63 7.20
C ALA A 53 24.24 -5.11 7.37
N VAL A 54 23.16 -4.37 7.61
CA VAL A 54 23.19 -2.91 7.79
C VAL A 54 23.06 -2.53 9.25
N TYR A 55 22.10 -3.11 9.97
CA TYR A 55 21.85 -2.85 11.38
C TYR A 55 22.16 -4.10 12.22
N HIS A 56 23.44 -4.30 12.53
CA HIS A 56 23.92 -5.46 13.31
C HIS A 56 23.43 -5.51 14.78
N ARG A 57 22.84 -4.42 15.29
CA ARG A 57 22.18 -4.41 16.59
C ARG A 57 20.69 -4.21 16.38
N LEU A 58 19.89 -5.02 17.05
CA LEU A 58 18.45 -4.81 17.08
C LEU A 58 18.12 -3.49 17.78
N HIS A 59 17.21 -2.73 17.18
CA HIS A 59 16.59 -1.61 17.88
C HIS A 59 15.78 -2.13 19.08
N TYR A 60 15.75 -1.38 20.18
CA TYR A 60 15.17 -1.85 21.45
C TYR A 60 13.71 -2.32 21.31
N ARG A 61 12.86 -1.55 20.61
CA ARG A 61 11.47 -1.95 20.31
C ARG A 61 11.37 -3.23 19.49
N THR A 62 12.25 -3.40 18.51
CA THR A 62 12.29 -4.62 17.69
C THR A 62 12.64 -5.82 18.56
N LYS A 63 13.56 -5.67 19.52
CA LYS A 63 13.90 -6.74 20.47
C LYS A 63 12.78 -7.05 21.47
N GLU A 64 11.99 -6.06 21.87
CA GLU A 64 10.84 -6.26 22.77
C GLU A 64 9.69 -6.99 22.08
N ILE A 65 9.49 -6.74 20.79
CA ILE A 65 8.40 -7.30 19.99
C ILE A 65 8.78 -8.68 19.44
N LEU A 66 10.01 -8.84 18.94
CA LEU A 66 10.47 -10.08 18.32
C LEU A 66 11.09 -11.02 19.34
N ASN A 67 10.50 -12.20 19.48
CA ASN A 67 11.11 -13.34 20.16
C ASN A 67 12.16 -14.03 19.27
N ILE A 68 13.15 -13.27 18.79
CA ILE A 68 14.28 -13.78 18.00
C ILE A 68 15.57 -13.35 18.69
N ASP A 69 16.37 -14.34 19.13
CA ASP A 69 17.66 -14.07 19.74
C ASP A 69 18.75 -13.72 18.71
N LYS A 70 19.85 -13.15 19.20
CA LYS A 70 20.98 -12.74 18.35
C LYS A 70 21.61 -13.93 17.62
N ASN A 71 21.70 -15.09 18.25
CA ASN A 71 22.36 -16.27 17.66
C ASN A 71 21.54 -16.80 16.48
N THR A 72 20.22 -16.73 16.57
CA THR A 72 19.27 -17.07 15.51
C THR A 72 19.42 -16.12 14.32
N LEU A 73 19.54 -14.80 14.56
CA LEU A 73 19.81 -13.84 13.50
C LEU A 73 21.17 -14.06 12.84
N GLU A 74 22.22 -14.32 13.62
CA GLU A 74 23.58 -14.53 13.12
C GLU A 74 23.72 -15.80 12.26
N SER A 75 22.89 -16.81 12.52
CA SER A 75 22.79 -18.05 11.73
C SER A 75 21.86 -17.94 10.51
N GLY A 76 21.13 -16.82 10.37
CA GLY A 76 20.29 -16.53 9.22
C GLY A 76 21.05 -16.46 7.89
N LEU A 77 20.32 -16.57 6.79
CA LEU A 77 20.90 -16.37 5.46
C LEU A 77 21.01 -14.89 5.13
N SER A 78 21.93 -14.51 4.24
CA SER A 78 21.95 -13.13 3.72
C SER A 78 20.65 -12.81 2.97
N PHE A 79 20.23 -11.55 2.98
CA PHE A 79 19.00 -11.11 2.30
C PHE A 79 18.92 -11.62 0.86
N SER A 80 20.00 -11.48 0.08
CA SER A 80 20.05 -11.92 -1.32
C SER A 80 19.85 -13.42 -1.50
N LYS A 81 20.21 -14.27 -0.52
CA LYS A 81 19.94 -15.71 -0.55
C LYS A 81 18.50 -15.99 -0.12
N SER A 82 18.05 -15.35 0.96
CA SER A 82 16.69 -15.50 1.50
C SER A 82 15.62 -15.14 0.46
N VAL A 83 15.75 -13.99 -0.19
CA VAL A 83 14.76 -13.53 -1.16
C VAL A 83 14.72 -14.39 -2.43
N ARG A 84 15.87 -14.94 -2.88
CA ARG A 84 15.88 -15.90 -3.99
C ARG A 84 15.19 -17.21 -3.63
N ARG A 85 15.38 -17.69 -2.40
CA ARG A 85 14.66 -18.87 -1.90
C ARG A 85 13.16 -18.58 -1.82
N PHE A 86 12.77 -17.43 -1.28
CA PHE A 86 11.38 -17.01 -1.18
C PHE A 86 10.70 -16.92 -2.55
N LEU A 87 11.29 -16.19 -3.51
CA LEU A 87 10.70 -16.05 -4.85
C LEU A 87 10.67 -17.38 -5.61
N ARG A 88 11.71 -18.22 -5.49
CA ARG A 88 11.68 -19.58 -6.06
C ARG A 88 10.56 -20.42 -5.43
N TRP A 89 10.38 -20.30 -4.12
CA TRP A 89 9.32 -21.01 -3.41
C TRP A 89 7.94 -20.51 -3.81
N CYS A 90 7.76 -19.22 -4.09
CA CYS A 90 6.50 -18.67 -4.63
C CYS A 90 6.13 -19.36 -5.94
N GLY A 91 7.10 -19.56 -6.83
CA GLY A 91 6.87 -20.11 -8.16
C GLY A 91 6.38 -19.06 -9.16
N GLU A 92 5.69 -19.51 -10.20
CA GLU A 92 5.11 -18.67 -11.24
C GLU A 92 3.59 -18.52 -11.03
N ASP A 93 2.97 -17.51 -11.69
CA ASP A 93 1.52 -17.25 -11.64
C ASP A 93 0.97 -17.13 -10.20
N VAL A 94 1.55 -16.18 -9.45
CA VAL A 94 1.19 -15.91 -8.05
C VAL A 94 0.55 -14.55 -7.86
N VAL A 95 -0.38 -14.47 -6.91
CA VAL A 95 -0.90 -13.20 -6.39
C VAL A 95 -0.45 -13.01 -4.96
N PHE A 96 0.21 -11.90 -4.70
CA PHE A 96 0.65 -11.54 -3.35
C PHE A 96 -0.53 -11.04 -2.51
N CYS A 97 -0.53 -11.46 -1.24
CA CYS A 97 -1.47 -11.05 -0.22
C CYS A 97 -0.69 -10.63 1.03
N THR A 98 -1.02 -9.48 1.59
CA THR A 98 -0.40 -8.99 2.83
C THR A 98 -1.48 -8.42 3.72
N TRP A 99 -1.25 -8.37 5.04
CA TRP A 99 -2.21 -7.74 5.93
C TRP A 99 -2.34 -6.25 5.60
N GLY A 100 -1.22 -5.53 5.50
CA GLY A 100 -1.19 -4.13 5.10
C GLY A 100 -0.27 -3.86 3.90
N PRO A 101 -0.18 -2.61 3.42
CA PRO A 101 0.67 -2.26 2.26
C PRO A 101 2.18 -2.28 2.57
N THR A 102 2.57 -2.29 3.84
CA THR A 102 3.96 -2.03 4.27
C THR A 102 4.91 -3.13 3.82
N ASP A 103 4.56 -4.40 4.00
CA ASP A 103 5.42 -5.55 3.69
C ASP A 103 5.88 -5.54 2.23
N LEU A 104 4.95 -5.31 1.31
CA LEU A 104 5.25 -5.27 -0.12
C LEU A 104 6.11 -4.06 -0.51
N ILE A 105 5.96 -2.93 0.19
CA ILE A 105 6.81 -1.75 0.01
C ILE A 105 8.22 -2.01 0.53
N GLU A 106 8.35 -2.58 1.73
CA GLU A 106 9.66 -2.86 2.33
C GLU A 106 10.39 -4.01 1.63
N LEU A 107 9.68 -5.02 1.11
CA LEU A 107 10.24 -6.03 0.22
C LEU A 107 10.91 -5.39 -1.00
N GLN A 108 10.17 -4.54 -1.73
CA GLN A 108 10.70 -3.85 -2.90
C GLN A 108 11.83 -2.89 -2.55
N ARG A 109 11.77 -2.20 -1.40
CA ARG A 109 12.86 -1.34 -0.95
C ARG A 109 14.13 -2.13 -0.65
N ASN A 110 14.03 -3.25 0.05
CA ASN A 110 15.16 -4.13 0.31
C ASN A 110 15.70 -4.70 -1.01
N LEU A 111 14.84 -5.16 -1.92
CA LEU A 111 15.25 -5.57 -3.27
C LEU A 111 16.01 -4.45 -4.01
N LYS A 112 15.53 -3.19 -3.98
CA LYS A 112 16.22 -2.04 -4.59
C LYS A 112 17.60 -1.82 -3.95
N TYR A 113 17.69 -1.84 -2.63
CA TYR A 113 18.95 -1.65 -1.90
C TYR A 113 20.01 -2.68 -2.30
N TYR A 114 19.61 -3.94 -2.45
CA TYR A 114 20.50 -5.03 -2.87
C TYR A 114 20.61 -5.20 -4.39
N THR A 115 20.16 -4.23 -5.20
CA THR A 115 20.21 -4.26 -6.70
C THR A 115 19.45 -5.43 -7.34
N MET A 116 18.39 -5.88 -6.67
CA MET A 116 17.59 -7.06 -6.98
C MET A 116 16.13 -6.73 -7.34
N LEU A 117 15.78 -5.45 -7.52
CA LEU A 117 14.39 -5.02 -7.81
C LEU A 117 13.80 -5.68 -9.06
N HIS A 118 14.63 -6.00 -10.05
CA HIS A 118 14.22 -6.65 -11.30
C HIS A 118 13.63 -8.07 -11.11
N PHE A 119 13.80 -8.70 -9.93
CA PHE A 119 13.16 -9.98 -9.63
C PHE A 119 11.66 -9.87 -9.33
N LEU A 120 11.15 -8.66 -9.11
CA LEU A 120 9.73 -8.40 -8.88
C LEU A 120 9.29 -7.26 -9.79
N GLU A 121 8.62 -7.58 -10.88
CA GLU A 121 8.12 -6.57 -11.82
C GLU A 121 6.93 -5.80 -11.20
N GLY A 122 6.99 -4.47 -11.26
CA GLY A 122 5.90 -3.61 -10.80
C GLY A 122 5.42 -2.64 -11.90
N PRO A 123 4.33 -1.88 -11.66
CA PRO A 123 3.53 -1.80 -10.42
C PRO A 123 2.87 -3.13 -10.02
N VAL A 124 2.98 -3.53 -8.76
CA VAL A 124 2.52 -4.85 -8.30
C VAL A 124 1.03 -4.83 -7.97
N ARG A 125 0.24 -5.72 -8.58
CA ARG A 125 -1.13 -6.00 -8.15
C ARG A 125 -1.11 -7.02 -7.02
N TYR A 126 -1.81 -6.73 -5.93
CA TYR A 126 -1.81 -7.56 -4.74
C TYR A 126 -3.11 -7.37 -3.94
N TYR A 127 -3.39 -8.26 -3.00
CA TYR A 127 -4.49 -8.11 -2.06
C TYR A 127 -4.01 -7.52 -0.73
N ASP A 128 -4.51 -6.32 -0.44
CA ASP A 128 -4.41 -5.65 0.86
C ASP A 128 -5.56 -6.14 1.73
N LEU A 129 -5.30 -7.15 2.56
CA LEU A 129 -6.34 -7.87 3.28
C LEU A 129 -6.94 -7.05 4.42
N GLN A 130 -6.21 -6.10 5.02
CA GLN A 130 -6.76 -5.13 5.97
C GLN A 130 -7.84 -4.26 5.30
N LYS A 131 -7.55 -3.73 4.10
CA LYS A 131 -8.52 -2.95 3.32
C LYS A 131 -9.74 -3.80 2.95
N ILE A 132 -9.52 -5.03 2.49
CA ILE A 132 -10.60 -5.92 2.03
C ILE A 132 -11.46 -6.35 3.21
N PHE A 133 -10.86 -6.70 4.35
CA PHE A 133 -11.55 -7.01 5.60
C PHE A 133 -12.48 -5.86 6.02
N GLY A 134 -11.99 -4.62 6.05
CA GLY A 134 -12.84 -3.47 6.39
C GLY A 134 -14.05 -3.33 5.44
N ILE A 135 -13.85 -3.58 4.14
CA ILE A 135 -14.95 -3.53 3.16
C ILE A 135 -15.95 -4.66 3.41
N ALA A 136 -15.47 -5.88 3.57
CA ALA A 136 -16.29 -7.08 3.71
C ALA A 136 -17.07 -7.11 5.03
N CYS A 137 -16.44 -6.70 6.13
CA CYS A 137 -16.98 -6.88 7.48
C CYS A 137 -17.58 -5.60 8.08
N GLU A 138 -17.09 -4.42 7.69
CA GLU A 138 -17.52 -3.13 8.27
C GLU A 138 -18.14 -2.16 7.24
N GLY A 139 -18.18 -2.55 5.95
CA GLY A 139 -18.67 -1.72 4.86
C GLY A 139 -17.83 -0.45 4.60
N LYS A 140 -16.66 -0.32 5.22
CA LYS A 140 -15.81 0.88 5.17
C LYS A 140 -14.34 0.50 5.12
N LYS A 141 -13.51 1.33 4.48
CA LYS A 141 -12.05 1.12 4.39
C LYS A 141 -11.34 1.53 5.68
N ASN A 142 -11.69 0.90 6.81
CA ASN A 142 -11.04 1.14 8.08
C ASN A 142 -9.75 0.33 8.18
N CYS A 143 -8.72 0.89 8.80
CA CYS A 143 -7.49 0.18 9.10
C CYS A 143 -7.63 -0.49 10.47
N ARG A 144 -7.74 -1.81 10.51
CA ARG A 144 -7.77 -2.63 11.73
C ARG A 144 -6.49 -3.43 11.89
N SER A 145 -6.07 -3.71 13.12
CA SER A 145 -4.98 -4.65 13.36
C SER A 145 -5.38 -6.07 12.94
N LEU A 146 -4.39 -6.92 12.67
CA LEU A 146 -4.63 -8.33 12.37
C LEU A 146 -5.33 -9.00 13.54
N GLU A 147 -4.86 -8.72 14.75
CA GLU A 147 -5.48 -9.20 15.99
C GLU A 147 -6.98 -8.86 16.08
N TYR A 148 -7.38 -7.62 15.75
CA TYR A 148 -8.79 -7.25 15.74
C TYR A 148 -9.61 -8.11 14.76
N ALA A 149 -9.06 -8.41 13.58
CA ALA A 149 -9.75 -9.22 12.59
C ALA A 149 -9.87 -10.69 13.01
N ILE A 150 -8.83 -11.24 13.65
CA ILE A 150 -8.84 -12.58 14.26
C ILE A 150 -9.96 -12.66 15.30
N ASP A 151 -10.02 -11.70 16.22
CA ASP A 151 -11.04 -11.67 17.27
C ASP A 151 -12.45 -11.49 16.68
N PHE A 152 -12.60 -10.60 15.70
CA PHE A 152 -13.87 -10.35 15.02
C PHE A 152 -14.40 -11.60 14.31
N LEU A 153 -13.52 -12.35 13.63
CA LEU A 153 -13.87 -13.57 12.91
C LEU A 153 -13.86 -14.82 13.79
N LYS A 154 -13.57 -14.66 15.10
CA LYS A 154 -13.47 -15.74 16.09
C LYS A 154 -12.50 -16.85 15.64
N ILE A 155 -11.37 -16.45 15.07
CA ILE A 155 -10.26 -17.35 14.74
C ILE A 155 -9.53 -17.69 16.06
N GLU A 156 -9.24 -18.97 16.27
CA GLU A 156 -8.53 -19.42 17.46
C GLU A 156 -7.08 -18.94 17.44
N LYS A 157 -6.63 -18.33 18.56
CA LYS A 157 -5.25 -17.86 18.72
C LYS A 157 -4.39 -18.99 19.30
N THR A 158 -3.87 -19.86 18.43
CA THR A 158 -3.02 -21.00 18.84
C THR A 158 -1.54 -20.64 18.96
N GLU A 159 -1.10 -19.59 18.27
CA GLU A 159 0.28 -19.17 18.14
C GLU A 159 0.50 -17.74 18.63
N SER A 160 1.74 -17.44 19.06
CA SER A 160 2.16 -16.08 19.43
C SER A 160 2.29 -15.15 18.21
N PHE A 161 1.87 -13.90 18.36
CA PHE A 161 2.07 -12.82 17.39
C PHE A 161 3.55 -12.43 17.26
N HIS A 162 3.91 -11.70 16.20
CA HIS A 162 5.26 -11.14 15.98
C HIS A 162 6.32 -12.19 15.66
N ARG A 163 5.86 -13.27 15.01
CA ARG A 163 6.68 -14.14 14.18
C ARG A 163 6.08 -14.06 12.78
N ALA A 164 6.90 -13.75 11.79
CA ALA A 164 6.41 -13.50 10.43
C ALA A 164 5.53 -14.66 9.90
N LEU A 165 5.91 -15.91 10.20
CA LEU A 165 5.13 -17.08 9.75
C LEU A 165 3.75 -17.16 10.42
N HIS A 166 3.65 -16.82 11.70
CA HIS A 166 2.39 -16.86 12.44
C HIS A 166 1.45 -15.76 11.96
N ASP A 167 1.98 -14.56 11.74
CA ASP A 167 1.20 -13.42 11.23
C ASP A 167 0.75 -13.68 9.77
N ALA A 168 1.59 -14.30 8.94
CA ALA A 168 1.20 -14.77 7.62
C ALA A 168 0.10 -15.87 7.68
N TRP A 169 0.20 -16.81 8.63
CA TRP A 169 -0.80 -17.85 8.85
C TRP A 169 -2.15 -17.28 9.27
N TYR A 170 -2.18 -16.42 10.29
CA TYR A 170 -3.44 -15.77 10.69
C TYR A 170 -4.01 -14.89 9.58
N THR A 171 -3.15 -14.21 8.82
CA THR A 171 -3.60 -13.45 7.65
C THR A 171 -4.24 -14.37 6.60
N ALA A 172 -3.72 -15.59 6.40
CA ALA A 172 -4.32 -16.59 5.52
C ALA A 172 -5.67 -17.11 6.05
N GLU A 173 -5.78 -17.35 7.35
CA GLU A 173 -7.05 -17.74 8.00
C GLU A 173 -8.14 -16.66 7.84
N VAL A 174 -7.76 -15.39 8.03
CA VAL A 174 -8.66 -14.26 7.75
C VAL A 174 -9.04 -14.27 6.26
N PHE A 175 -8.07 -14.42 5.36
CA PHE A 175 -8.31 -14.42 3.92
C PHE A 175 -9.28 -15.52 3.48
N ALA A 176 -9.13 -16.75 3.99
CA ALA A 176 -10.02 -17.86 3.69
C ALA A 176 -11.48 -17.59 4.10
N LYS A 177 -11.70 -16.81 5.17
CA LYS A 177 -13.03 -16.43 5.66
C LYS A 177 -13.66 -15.24 4.90
N LEU A 178 -12.91 -14.53 4.05
CA LEU A 178 -13.45 -13.39 3.29
C LEU A 178 -14.23 -13.87 2.05
N PRO A 179 -15.38 -13.23 1.72
CA PRO A 179 -16.12 -13.53 0.49
C PRO A 179 -15.24 -13.29 -0.74
N ILE A 180 -15.11 -14.30 -1.61
CA ILE A 180 -14.19 -14.25 -2.76
C ILE A 180 -14.56 -13.13 -3.73
N GLU A 181 -15.86 -12.88 -3.92
CA GLU A 181 -16.37 -11.84 -4.81
C GLU A 181 -15.96 -10.44 -4.33
N VAL A 182 -15.82 -10.26 -3.02
CA VAL A 182 -15.34 -9.00 -2.44
C VAL A 182 -13.83 -8.87 -2.63
N VAL A 183 -13.07 -9.95 -2.44
CA VAL A 183 -11.61 -9.98 -2.64
C VAL A 183 -11.27 -9.59 -4.07
N GLU A 184 -11.79 -10.31 -5.06
CA GLU A 184 -11.44 -10.16 -6.48
C GLU A 184 -11.74 -8.74 -6.99
N LYS A 185 -12.85 -8.14 -6.54
CA LYS A 185 -13.24 -6.78 -6.91
C LYS A 185 -12.39 -5.70 -6.24
N ASN A 186 -11.61 -6.03 -5.20
CA ASN A 186 -10.95 -5.04 -4.34
C ASN A 186 -9.43 -5.19 -4.25
N TYR A 187 -8.77 -5.67 -5.30
CA TYR A 187 -7.31 -5.65 -5.39
C TYR A 187 -6.72 -4.23 -5.22
N SER A 188 -5.45 -4.20 -4.82
CA SER A 188 -4.63 -3.01 -4.65
C SER A 188 -3.49 -3.00 -5.66
N ILE A 189 -2.93 -1.82 -5.89
CA ILE A 189 -1.80 -1.62 -6.79
C ILE A 189 -0.74 -0.91 -5.98
N ASP A 190 0.33 -1.61 -5.65
CA ASP A 190 1.51 -0.97 -5.11
C ASP A 190 2.24 -0.20 -6.21
N THR A 191 2.80 0.94 -5.84
CA THR A 191 3.38 1.91 -6.78
C THR A 191 4.80 2.27 -6.40
N TYR A 192 5.50 1.40 -5.67
CA TYR A 192 6.92 1.57 -5.41
C TYR A 192 7.70 1.65 -6.72
N GLN A 193 7.40 0.74 -7.65
CA GLN A 193 7.72 0.87 -9.06
C GLN A 193 6.53 1.50 -9.77
N ASN A 194 6.58 2.80 -10.00
CA ASN A 194 5.53 3.55 -10.71
C ASN A 194 5.77 3.55 -12.23
N PRO A 195 4.73 3.80 -13.04
CA PRO A 195 4.86 3.99 -14.48
C PRO A 195 5.93 5.03 -14.84
N LYS A 196 6.72 4.76 -15.88
CA LYS A 196 7.78 5.66 -16.36
C LYS A 196 7.38 6.36 -17.66
N SER A 197 6.56 5.71 -18.49
CA SER A 197 6.06 6.28 -19.74
C SER A 197 4.55 6.47 -19.74
N LYS A 198 4.04 7.24 -20.72
CA LYS A 198 2.59 7.44 -20.88
C LYS A 198 1.83 6.15 -21.22
N LYS A 199 2.49 5.19 -21.89
CA LYS A 199 1.89 3.90 -22.26
C LYS A 199 1.72 2.98 -21.06
N GLU A 200 2.55 3.16 -20.02
CA GLU A 200 2.50 2.39 -18.78
C GLU A 200 1.51 2.99 -17.76
N GLU A 201 0.90 4.14 -18.04
CA GLU A 201 -0.05 4.78 -17.14
C GLU A 201 -1.25 3.87 -16.87
N ILE A 202 -1.61 3.75 -15.60
CA ILE A 202 -2.65 2.80 -15.19
C ILE A 202 -3.97 3.53 -15.03
N HIS A 203 -5.00 3.04 -15.71
CA HIS A 203 -6.39 3.44 -15.53
C HIS A 203 -7.20 2.22 -15.11
N VAL A 204 -7.77 2.25 -13.91
CA VAL A 204 -8.58 1.15 -13.38
C VAL A 204 -9.91 1.70 -12.86
N MET A 205 -10.99 1.00 -13.22
CA MET A 205 -12.32 1.22 -12.72
C MET A 205 -12.63 0.16 -11.66
N PHE A 206 -12.79 0.58 -10.41
CA PHE A 206 -13.40 -0.26 -9.37
C PHE A 206 -14.86 0.13 -9.23
N GLU A 207 -15.66 -0.74 -8.60
CA GLU A 207 -17.09 -0.57 -8.40
C GLU A 207 -17.48 0.83 -7.87
N ASN A 208 -16.78 1.29 -6.84
CA ASN A 208 -17.12 2.55 -6.14
C ASN A 208 -16.20 3.73 -6.47
N TYR A 209 -15.15 3.53 -7.26
CA TYR A 209 -14.18 4.57 -7.57
C TYR A 209 -13.28 4.21 -8.76
N SER A 210 -12.81 5.22 -9.50
CA SER A 210 -11.72 5.03 -10.45
C SER A 210 -10.38 5.36 -9.82
N LYS A 211 -9.32 4.71 -10.31
CA LYS A 211 -7.93 4.97 -9.95
C LYS A 211 -7.12 5.23 -11.21
N TYR A 212 -6.31 6.28 -11.18
CA TYR A 212 -5.33 6.62 -12.20
C TYR A 212 -3.95 6.74 -11.54
N ILE A 213 -2.94 6.10 -12.13
CA ILE A 213 -1.54 6.21 -11.72
C ILE A 213 -0.75 6.72 -12.92
N SER A 214 -0.17 7.91 -12.79
CA SER A 214 0.55 8.57 -13.88
C SER A 214 1.99 8.07 -14.02
N ARG A 215 2.60 8.46 -15.13
CA ARG A 215 4.06 8.53 -15.26
C ARG A 215 4.68 9.57 -14.31
N GLU A 216 5.99 9.67 -14.35
CA GLU A 216 6.74 10.69 -13.61
C GLU A 216 6.71 12.06 -14.28
N PHE A 217 6.80 13.08 -13.43
CA PHE A 217 6.92 14.48 -13.76
C PHE A 217 8.11 15.07 -12.98
N PRO A 218 8.90 15.97 -13.57
CA PRO A 218 10.03 16.59 -12.87
C PRO A 218 9.60 17.37 -11.63
N THR A 219 8.46 18.07 -11.70
CA THR A 219 7.93 18.89 -10.62
C THR A 219 6.47 18.59 -10.30
N LYS A 220 6.02 19.01 -9.12
CA LYS A 220 4.60 18.94 -8.74
C LYS A 220 3.75 19.82 -9.65
N GLU A 221 4.30 20.95 -10.07
CA GLU A 221 3.67 21.93 -10.93
C GLU A 221 3.40 21.35 -12.31
N ASP A 222 4.37 20.62 -12.89
CA ASP A 222 4.20 19.93 -14.17
C ASP A 222 3.13 18.85 -14.09
N ALA A 223 3.15 18.05 -13.01
CA ALA A 223 2.10 17.07 -12.75
C ALA A 223 0.71 17.71 -12.68
N MET A 224 0.59 18.88 -12.04
CA MET A 224 -0.69 19.59 -11.90
C MET A 224 -1.08 20.43 -13.12
N LYS A 225 -0.21 20.55 -14.14
CA LYS A 225 -0.53 21.14 -15.46
C LYS A 225 -0.94 20.08 -16.48
N ASP A 226 -0.59 18.81 -16.25
CA ASP A 226 -0.93 17.71 -17.15
C ASP A 226 -2.45 17.51 -17.27
N ARG A 227 -2.93 17.46 -18.53
CA ARG A 227 -4.36 17.39 -18.86
C ARG A 227 -5.01 16.11 -18.32
N GLU A 228 -4.32 14.98 -18.39
CA GLU A 228 -4.84 13.70 -17.92
C GLU A 228 -4.90 13.68 -16.40
N VAL A 229 -3.89 14.24 -15.72
CA VAL A 229 -3.90 14.40 -14.26
C VAL A 229 -5.10 15.23 -13.81
N VAL A 230 -5.31 16.42 -14.37
CA VAL A 230 -6.34 17.34 -13.87
C VAL A 230 -7.76 17.00 -14.30
N SER A 231 -7.93 16.21 -15.37
CA SER A 231 -9.23 15.75 -15.85
C SER A 231 -9.98 14.92 -14.79
N THR A 232 -11.30 14.88 -14.89
CA THR A 232 -12.13 14.00 -14.08
C THR A 232 -13.23 13.45 -14.94
N LYS A 233 -13.19 12.13 -15.13
CA LYS A 233 -14.24 11.37 -15.80
C LYS A 233 -15.23 10.85 -14.76
N CYS A 234 -16.50 10.80 -15.12
CA CYS A 234 -17.53 10.18 -14.32
C CYS A 234 -17.25 8.69 -14.18
N ILE A 235 -17.39 8.14 -12.97
CA ILE A 235 -17.12 6.72 -12.75
C ILE A 235 -18.19 5.79 -13.33
N VAL A 236 -19.36 6.34 -13.71
CA VAL A 236 -20.48 5.57 -14.26
C VAL A 236 -20.51 5.66 -15.78
N CYS A 237 -20.68 6.84 -16.37
CA CYS A 237 -20.75 7.01 -17.83
C CYS A 237 -19.42 7.35 -18.52
N ASN A 238 -18.29 7.44 -17.79
CA ASN A 238 -16.96 7.78 -18.32
C ASN A 238 -16.82 9.16 -19.02
N ASN A 239 -17.91 9.93 -19.11
CA ASN A 239 -17.90 11.28 -19.66
C ASN A 239 -17.13 12.26 -18.76
N THR A 240 -16.56 13.29 -19.38
CA THR A 240 -15.84 14.34 -18.63
C THR A 240 -16.79 15.13 -17.75
N ALA A 241 -16.53 15.15 -16.45
CA ALA A 241 -17.33 15.85 -15.45
C ALA A 241 -16.90 17.32 -15.32
N LYS A 242 -17.89 18.22 -15.13
CA LYS A 242 -17.66 19.66 -14.99
C LYS A 242 -17.11 19.97 -13.61
N LYS A 243 -16.01 20.72 -13.50
CA LYS A 243 -15.43 21.13 -12.21
C LYS A 243 -16.32 22.19 -11.55
N LYS A 244 -16.86 21.89 -10.36
CA LYS A 244 -17.52 22.86 -9.49
C LYS A 244 -16.51 23.57 -8.58
N ILE A 245 -15.49 22.82 -8.13
CA ILE A 245 -14.30 23.35 -7.46
C ILE A 245 -13.08 22.79 -8.18
N ARG A 246 -12.22 23.67 -8.72
CA ARG A 246 -10.92 23.29 -9.30
C ARG A 246 -10.02 22.68 -8.22
N TRP A 247 -9.03 21.90 -8.61
CA TRP A 247 -8.08 21.29 -7.69
C TRP A 247 -7.48 22.30 -6.72
N PHE A 248 -7.53 21.99 -5.44
CA PHE A 248 -6.90 22.78 -4.39
C PHE A 248 -6.11 21.87 -3.45
N SER A 249 -4.98 22.37 -2.97
CA SER A 249 -4.10 21.65 -2.05
C SER A 249 -4.72 21.60 -0.65
N MET A 250 -4.92 20.38 -0.14
CA MET A 250 -5.24 20.12 1.27
C MET A 250 -3.97 20.16 2.13
N ASN A 251 -2.86 19.69 1.57
CA ASN A 251 -1.52 19.74 2.14
C ASN A 251 -0.48 19.59 1.02
N THR A 252 0.81 19.52 1.37
CA THR A 252 1.94 19.46 0.43
C THR A 252 1.95 18.23 -0.49
N LYS A 253 1.17 17.18 -0.17
CA LYS A 253 1.13 15.90 -0.89
C LYS A 253 -0.26 15.55 -1.45
N SER A 254 -1.30 16.33 -1.18
CA SER A 254 -2.66 15.98 -1.59
C SER A 254 -3.49 17.16 -2.07
N HIS A 255 -4.23 16.91 -3.15
CA HIS A 255 -5.15 17.85 -3.77
C HIS A 255 -6.54 17.23 -3.88
N VAL A 256 -7.57 18.06 -3.74
CA VAL A 256 -8.97 17.64 -3.87
C VAL A 256 -9.67 18.55 -4.88
N CYS A 257 -10.63 18.00 -5.60
CA CYS A 257 -11.56 18.78 -6.41
C CYS A 257 -13.00 18.28 -6.22
N LEU A 258 -13.96 19.14 -6.53
CA LEU A 258 -15.37 18.78 -6.66
C LEU A 258 -15.76 18.89 -8.13
N ALA A 259 -16.26 17.80 -8.70
CA ALA A 259 -16.80 17.76 -10.05
C ALA A 259 -18.28 17.34 -10.03
N TYR A 260 -18.98 17.56 -11.14
CA TYR A 260 -20.38 17.22 -11.30
C TYR A 260 -20.61 16.62 -12.68
N CYS A 261 -21.20 15.43 -12.71
CA CYS A 261 -21.73 14.78 -13.89
C CYS A 261 -23.22 15.14 -14.01
N PRO A 262 -23.72 15.64 -15.16
CA PRO A 262 -25.14 15.96 -15.34
C PRO A 262 -26.08 14.79 -15.06
N GLU A 263 -25.67 13.57 -15.38
CA GLU A 263 -26.49 12.35 -15.21
C GLU A 263 -26.30 11.69 -13.85
N HIS A 264 -25.09 11.77 -13.27
CA HIS A 264 -24.70 10.94 -12.13
C HIS A 264 -24.36 11.73 -10.85
N GLY A 265 -24.47 13.06 -10.89
CA GLY A 265 -24.32 13.92 -9.72
C GLY A 265 -22.86 14.24 -9.35
N TYR A 266 -22.61 14.45 -8.05
CA TYR A 266 -21.32 14.93 -7.55
C TYR A 266 -20.24 13.85 -7.53
N LEU A 267 -19.02 14.28 -7.85
CA LEU A 267 -17.81 13.46 -7.84
C LEU A 267 -16.72 14.15 -7.03
N LYS A 268 -16.05 13.39 -6.17
CA LYS A 268 -14.84 13.81 -5.45
C LYS A 268 -13.61 13.28 -6.15
N GLY A 269 -12.77 14.18 -6.64
CA GLY A 269 -11.42 13.84 -7.08
C GLY A 269 -10.43 14.04 -5.95
N LYS A 270 -9.52 13.09 -5.75
CA LYS A 270 -8.38 13.20 -4.82
C LYS A 270 -7.10 12.79 -5.53
N ILE A 271 -6.16 13.71 -5.65
CA ILE A 271 -4.80 13.48 -6.15
C ILE A 271 -3.87 13.34 -4.94
N ARG A 272 -3.05 12.31 -4.94
CA ARG A 272 -1.89 12.15 -4.05
C ARG A 272 -0.63 12.28 -4.89
N LEU A 273 0.19 13.28 -4.60
CA LEU A 273 1.51 13.47 -5.19
C LEU A 273 2.51 12.64 -4.39
N LYS A 274 3.18 11.72 -5.06
CA LYS A 274 4.24 10.90 -4.48
C LYS A 274 5.57 11.31 -5.10
N LYS A 275 6.61 11.35 -4.28
CA LYS A 275 7.99 11.70 -4.69
C LYS A 275 8.78 10.41 -4.82
N THR A 276 9.56 10.26 -5.89
CA THR A 276 10.47 9.13 -6.10
C THR A 276 11.82 9.40 -5.45
N ASP A 277 12.67 8.37 -5.36
CA ASP A 277 14.02 8.51 -4.80
C ASP A 277 14.90 9.40 -5.70
N GLU A 278 14.61 9.41 -7.00
CA GLU A 278 15.26 10.21 -8.03
C GLU A 278 14.80 11.68 -8.03
N GLY A 279 13.85 12.03 -7.15
CA GLY A 279 13.40 13.41 -6.95
C GLY A 279 12.18 13.82 -7.77
N ASN A 280 11.75 13.00 -8.72
CA ASN A 280 10.57 13.22 -9.54
C ASN A 280 9.28 13.00 -8.76
N TYR A 281 8.14 13.32 -9.40
CA TYR A 281 6.81 13.19 -8.86
C TYR A 281 5.91 12.35 -9.75
N TYR A 282 5.07 11.51 -9.15
CA TYR A 282 3.97 10.86 -9.86
C TYR A 282 2.67 11.04 -9.08
N VAL A 283 1.55 10.81 -9.77
CA VAL A 283 0.20 11.05 -9.27
C VAL A 283 -0.53 9.74 -9.10
N VAL A 284 -1.11 9.55 -7.90
CA VAL A 284 -2.19 8.59 -7.69
C VAL A 284 -3.49 9.38 -7.52
N LYS A 285 -4.32 9.37 -8.57
CA LYS A 285 -5.63 10.02 -8.60
C LYS A 285 -6.73 8.99 -8.33
N THR A 286 -7.65 9.33 -7.44
CA THR A 286 -8.88 8.56 -7.24
C THR A 286 -10.09 9.46 -7.44
N VAL A 287 -11.12 8.97 -8.14
CA VAL A 287 -12.40 9.66 -8.31
C VAL A 287 -13.50 8.77 -7.77
N LYS A 288 -14.39 9.29 -6.92
CA LYS A 288 -15.57 8.56 -6.43
C LYS A 288 -16.83 9.41 -6.55
N LYS A 289 -17.98 8.76 -6.69
CA LYS A 289 -19.28 9.40 -6.49
C LYS A 289 -19.47 9.74 -5.01
N ILE A 290 -20.12 10.87 -4.76
CA ILE A 290 -20.41 11.37 -3.40
C ILE A 290 -21.84 11.93 -3.36
N ASN A 291 -22.41 12.03 -2.16
CA ASN A 291 -23.70 12.70 -1.94
C ASN A 291 -23.53 14.23 -1.84
N GLU A 292 -24.64 14.95 -1.65
CA GLU A 292 -24.65 16.41 -1.54
C GLU A 292 -23.99 16.92 -0.25
N GLU A 293 -24.18 16.22 0.87
CA GLU A 293 -23.58 16.54 2.17
C GLU A 293 -22.04 16.51 2.09
N GLU A 294 -21.47 15.44 1.54
CA GLU A 294 -20.03 15.32 1.27
C GLU A 294 -19.53 16.44 0.33
N ALA A 295 -20.37 16.91 -0.60
CA ALA A 295 -20.03 18.00 -1.50
C ALA A 295 -20.00 19.35 -0.77
N VAL A 296 -20.90 19.57 0.19
CA VAL A 296 -20.89 20.74 1.09
C VAL A 296 -19.64 20.74 1.95
N GLU A 297 -19.28 19.61 2.58
CA GLU A 297 -18.05 19.53 3.37
C GLU A 297 -16.79 19.91 2.59
N ILE A 298 -16.71 19.54 1.30
CA ILE A 298 -15.57 19.89 0.45
C ILE A 298 -15.53 21.41 0.19
N ARG A 299 -16.70 22.06 0.05
CA ARG A 299 -16.80 23.52 -0.10
C ARG A 299 -16.31 24.22 1.17
N GLU A 300 -16.78 23.79 2.32
CA GLU A 300 -16.38 24.34 3.63
C GLU A 300 -14.89 24.18 3.88
N LYS A 301 -14.35 22.95 3.67
CA LYS A 301 -12.90 22.68 3.78
C LYS A 301 -12.08 23.61 2.90
N ARG A 302 -12.53 23.91 1.68
CA ARG A 302 -11.86 24.87 0.78
C ARG A 302 -11.90 26.29 1.33
N ASN A 303 -13.03 26.73 1.87
CA ASN A 303 -13.22 28.09 2.38
C ASN A 303 -12.36 28.34 3.62
N LEU A 304 -12.39 27.42 4.60
CA LEU A 304 -11.51 27.43 5.78
C LEU A 304 -10.02 27.51 5.41
N LEU A 305 -9.59 26.74 4.40
CA LEU A 305 -8.20 26.78 3.94
C LEU A 305 -7.83 28.11 3.26
N ARG A 306 -8.81 28.80 2.67
CA ARG A 306 -8.60 30.13 2.07
C ARG A 306 -8.51 31.21 3.13
N GLU A 307 -9.36 31.16 4.15
CA GLU A 307 -9.34 32.08 5.30
C GLU A 307 -8.01 31.99 6.04
N LYS A 308 -7.59 30.77 6.44
CA LYS A 308 -6.28 30.56 7.09
C LYS A 308 -5.10 31.06 6.26
N ARG A 309 -5.19 31.02 4.92
CA ARG A 309 -4.14 31.54 4.02
C ARG A 309 -4.18 33.06 3.90
N ARG A 310 -5.34 33.69 4.05
CA ARG A 310 -5.48 35.15 4.07
C ARG A 310 -4.92 35.70 5.36
N GLU A 311 -5.30 35.13 6.51
CA GLU A 311 -4.78 35.53 7.83
C GLU A 311 -3.25 35.51 7.87
N LYS A 312 -2.62 34.43 7.38
CA LYS A 312 -1.15 34.30 7.29
C LYS A 312 -0.46 35.29 6.35
N ARG A 313 -1.19 35.97 5.45
CA ARG A 313 -0.64 37.01 4.57
C ARG A 313 -0.75 38.40 5.17
N HIS A 314 -1.60 38.56 6.19
CA HIS A 314 -1.82 39.81 6.91
C HIS A 314 -1.05 39.87 8.24
N GLN A 315 -0.32 38.80 8.58
CA GLN A 315 0.72 38.75 9.63
C GLN A 315 2.08 38.93 8.99
#